data_AF-A0A2T2RLJ4-F1
#
_entry.id   AF-A0A2T2RLJ4-F1
#
_cell.length_a   1.000
_cell.length_b   1.000
_cell.length_c   1.000
_cell.angle_alpha   90.00
_cell.angle_beta   90.00
_cell.angle_gamma   90.00
#
_symmetry.space_group_name_H-M   'P 1'
#
loop_
_entity.id
_entity.type
_entity.pdbx_description
1 polymer ?
#
loop_
_entity_poly.entity_id
_entity_poly.type
_entity_poly.pdbx_seq_one_letter_code
_entity_poly.pdbx_strand_id
1 'polypeptide(L)'
;MNQNFPKPSQYNFSGLGCWLTLLAIFLLLGSVGLGWLVNGFLIILGLLVLLPAVAWLGFRWWLKRNLVEDQCPVCSYEFTGFNNVKFRCPNCGEPLQVEKGHFHRLTPEGTIDVDAVDVSAQQQED
;
A
#
# COMPACT_ATOMS: atom_id res chain seq x y z
N MET A 1 -19.24 -73.96 56.44
CA MET A 1 -18.61 -73.56 55.16
C MET A 1 -19.51 -72.53 54.50
N ASN A 2 -19.10 -71.26 54.42
CA ASN A 2 -19.85 -70.19 53.76
C ASN A 2 -18.89 -69.43 52.84
N GLN A 3 -19.14 -69.49 51.53
CA GLN A 3 -18.31 -68.87 50.48
C GLN A 3 -19.14 -67.77 49.81
N ASN A 4 -19.15 -66.57 50.41
CA ASN A 4 -19.73 -65.38 49.79
C ASN A 4 -18.68 -64.70 48.89
N PHE A 5 -18.69 -65.04 47.60
CA PHE A 5 -17.92 -64.32 46.60
C PHE A 5 -18.72 -63.13 46.05
N PRO A 6 -18.24 -61.88 46.13
CA PRO A 6 -18.91 -60.75 45.51
C PRO A 6 -18.76 -60.79 43.99
N LYS A 7 -19.87 -60.64 43.26
CA LYS A 7 -19.88 -60.54 41.80
C LYS A 7 -19.21 -59.23 41.36
N PRO A 8 -18.26 -59.25 40.41
CA PRO A 8 -17.67 -58.03 39.88
C PRO A 8 -18.70 -57.27 39.04
N SER A 9 -18.91 -56.00 39.38
CA SER A 9 -19.75 -55.08 38.62
C SER A 9 -19.16 -54.86 37.22
N GLN A 10 -19.83 -55.36 36.19
CA GLN A 10 -19.45 -55.15 34.79
C GLN A 10 -20.06 -53.85 34.28
N TYR A 11 -19.31 -52.75 34.41
CA TYR A 11 -19.65 -51.47 33.79
C TYR A 11 -19.46 -51.57 32.27
N ASN A 12 -20.55 -51.46 31.51
CA ASN A 12 -20.53 -51.46 30.04
C ASN A 12 -20.05 -50.09 29.54
N PHE A 13 -18.77 -49.99 29.17
CA PHE A 13 -18.11 -48.78 28.68
C PHE A 13 -18.33 -48.48 27.18
N SER A 14 -19.16 -49.25 26.47
CA SER A 14 -19.32 -49.15 25.00
C SER A 14 -19.74 -47.76 24.49
N GLY A 15 -20.43 -46.95 25.29
CA GLY A 15 -20.78 -45.56 24.93
C GLY A 15 -19.77 -44.51 25.39
N LEU A 16 -19.02 -44.78 26.47
CA LEU A 16 -18.08 -43.82 27.05
C LEU A 16 -16.86 -43.60 26.16
N GLY A 17 -16.39 -44.65 25.46
CA GLY A 17 -15.25 -44.54 24.54
C GLY A 17 -15.51 -43.57 23.38
N CYS A 18 -16.70 -43.59 22.78
CA CYS A 18 -17.06 -42.69 21.68
C CYS A 18 -17.16 -41.23 22.13
N TRP A 19 -17.69 -40.99 23.33
CA TRP A 19 -17.74 -39.65 23.90
C TRP A 19 -16.34 -39.13 24.26
N LEU A 20 -15.49 -40.01 24.80
CA LEU A 20 -14.11 -39.69 25.14
C LEU A 20 -13.27 -39.37 23.91
N THR A 21 -13.46 -40.08 22.79
CA THR A 21 -12.75 -39.79 21.54
C THR A 21 -13.19 -38.47 20.93
N LEU A 22 -14.49 -38.14 20.93
CA LEU A 22 -14.96 -36.83 20.47
C LEU A 22 -14.39 -35.68 21.31
N LEU A 23 -14.35 -35.84 22.63
CA LEU A 23 -13.78 -34.85 23.55
C LEU A 23 -12.27 -34.72 23.35
N ALA A 24 -11.56 -35.83 23.15
CA ALA A 24 -10.13 -35.83 22.82
C ALA A 24 -9.84 -35.14 21.48
N ILE A 25 -10.66 -35.39 20.45
CA ILE A 25 -10.53 -34.74 19.14
C ILE A 25 -10.79 -33.24 19.28
N PHE A 26 -11.83 -32.83 20.01
CA PHE A 26 -12.13 -31.42 20.26
C PHE A 26 -11.01 -30.73 21.04
N LEU A 27 -10.41 -31.38 22.04
CA LEU A 27 -9.27 -30.87 22.78
C LEU A 27 -8.01 -30.78 21.93
N LEU A 28 -7.77 -31.74 21.03
CA LEU A 28 -6.65 -31.70 20.09
C LEU A 28 -6.84 -30.58 19.06
N LEU A 29 -8.03 -30.47 18.44
CA LEU A 29 -8.35 -29.38 17.52
C LEU A 29 -8.33 -28.02 18.22
N GLY A 30 -8.82 -27.96 19.45
CA GLY A 30 -8.81 -26.77 20.29
C GLY A 30 -7.38 -26.36 20.66
N SER A 31 -6.52 -27.29 21.07
CA SER A 31 -5.12 -26.98 21.44
C SER A 31 -4.26 -26.61 20.24
N VAL A 32 -4.42 -27.31 19.11
CA VAL A 32 -3.72 -26.99 17.86
C VAL A 32 -4.24 -25.68 17.26
N GLY A 33 -5.56 -25.47 17.29
CA GLY A 33 -6.22 -24.28 16.77
C GLY A 33 -6.02 -23.03 17.62
N LEU A 34 -6.04 -23.14 18.95
CA LEU A 34 -5.80 -22.00 19.86
C LEU A 34 -4.39 -21.45 19.68
N GLY A 35 -3.38 -22.33 19.57
CA GLY A 35 -2.01 -21.89 19.35
C GLY A 35 -1.87 -21.06 18.08
N TRP A 36 -2.51 -21.50 16.99
CA TRP A 36 -2.52 -20.73 15.75
C TRP A 36 -3.32 -19.43 15.86
N LEU A 37 -4.50 -19.46 16.49
CA LEU A 37 -5.36 -18.29 16.64
C LEU A 37 -4.70 -17.20 17.49
N VAL A 38 -4.10 -17.57 18.62
CA VAL A 38 -3.40 -16.63 19.50
C VAL A 38 -2.17 -16.06 18.81
N ASN A 39 -1.34 -16.89 18.16
CA ASN A 39 -0.18 -16.39 17.44
C ASN A 39 -0.56 -15.48 16.27
N GLY A 40 -1.59 -15.85 15.49
CA GLY A 40 -2.10 -15.03 14.40
C GLY A 40 -2.68 -13.70 14.91
N PHE A 41 -3.45 -13.73 15.99
CA PHE A 41 -3.98 -12.54 16.64
C PHE A 41 -2.88 -11.62 17.17
N LEU A 42 -1.83 -12.17 17.79
CA LEU A 42 -0.67 -11.42 18.24
C LEU A 42 0.10 -10.78 17.08
N ILE A 43 0.25 -11.47 15.94
CA ILE A 43 0.87 -10.91 14.74
C ILE A 43 0.02 -9.76 14.19
N ILE A 44 -1.30 -9.92 14.10
CA ILE A 44 -2.21 -8.87 13.62
C ILE A 44 -2.15 -7.66 14.55
N LEU A 45 -2.15 -7.86 15.88
CA LEU A 45 -2.01 -6.78 16.85
C LEU A 45 -0.65 -6.07 16.72
N GLY A 46 0.44 -6.83 16.59
CA GLY A 46 1.76 -6.27 16.36
C GLY A 46 1.81 -5.45 15.07
N LEU A 47 1.25 -5.98 13.99
CA LEU A 47 1.13 -5.27 12.71
C LEU A 47 0.25 -4.03 12.83
N LEU A 48 -0.87 -4.09 13.56
CA LEU A 48 -1.76 -2.95 13.79
C LEU A 48 -1.05 -1.78 14.49
N VAL A 49 -0.10 -2.08 15.38
CA VAL A 49 0.71 -1.08 16.08
C VAL A 49 1.89 -0.60 15.20
N LEU A 50 2.50 -1.50 14.43
CA LEU A 50 3.64 -1.15 13.56
C LEU A 50 3.22 -0.40 12.29
N LEU A 51 2.06 -0.75 11.72
CA LEU A 51 1.51 -0.14 10.51
C LEU A 51 1.46 1.39 10.57
N PRO A 52 0.90 2.05 11.60
CA PRO A 52 0.86 3.51 11.62
C PRO A 52 2.26 4.13 11.61
N ALA A 53 3.23 3.54 12.30
CA ALA A 53 4.60 4.04 12.31
C ALA A 53 5.27 3.92 10.92
N VAL A 54 5.16 2.74 10.30
CA VAL A 54 5.71 2.49 8.96
C VAL A 54 4.98 3.32 7.90
N ALA A 55 3.66 3.42 7.99
CA ALA A 55 2.85 4.24 7.11
C ALA A 55 3.23 5.72 7.22
N TRP A 56 3.44 6.24 8.43
CA TRP A 56 3.89 7.62 8.64
C TRP A 56 5.26 7.88 8.02
N LEU A 57 6.23 7.01 8.27
CA LEU A 57 7.59 7.14 7.71
C LEU A 57 7.59 6.99 6.18
N GLY A 58 6.86 6.02 5.66
CA GLY A 58 6.71 5.77 4.23
C GLY A 58 6.02 6.95 3.53
N PHE A 59 4.94 7.47 4.10
CA PHE A 59 4.23 8.64 3.58
C PHE A 59 5.12 9.88 3.59
N ARG A 60 5.87 10.13 4.66
CA ARG A 60 6.79 11.26 4.75
C ARG A 60 7.94 11.16 3.76
N TRP A 61 8.49 9.96 3.57
CA TRP A 61 9.52 9.70 2.56
C TRP A 61 8.97 9.87 1.14
N TRP A 62 7.77 9.37 0.87
CA TRP A 62 7.08 9.51 -0.41
C TRP A 62 6.80 10.98 -0.74
N LEU A 63 6.28 11.77 0.20
CA LEU A 63 6.05 13.20 0.01
C LEU A 63 7.33 13.93 -0.40
N LYS A 64 8.45 13.67 0.28
CA LYS A 64 9.75 14.29 -0.06
C LYS A 64 10.23 13.95 -1.48
N ARG A 65 9.88 12.76 -1.99
CA ARG A 65 10.27 12.33 -3.35
C ARG A 65 9.27 12.78 -4.43
N ASN A 66 8.01 13.02 -4.05
CA ASN A 66 6.94 13.33 -4.99
C ASN A 66 6.59 14.83 -5.03
N LEU A 67 6.91 15.61 -3.98
CA LEU A 67 6.87 17.07 -4.03
C LEU A 67 8.10 17.57 -4.78
N VAL A 68 7.83 18.39 -5.78
CA VAL A 68 8.83 19.12 -6.56
C VAL A 68 8.57 20.60 -6.33
N GLU A 69 9.61 21.32 -5.95
CA GLU A 69 9.58 22.77 -5.75
C GLU A 69 10.34 23.41 -6.90
N ASP A 70 9.63 24.21 -7.69
CA ASP A 70 10.20 24.85 -8.88
C ASP A 70 9.48 26.18 -9.16
N GLN A 71 9.95 26.94 -10.13
CA GLN A 71 9.39 28.23 -10.52
C GLN A 71 8.55 28.10 -11.80
N CYS A 72 7.43 28.82 -11.86
CA CYS A 72 6.63 28.88 -13.07
C CYS A 72 7.44 29.51 -14.21
N PRO A 73 7.61 28.85 -15.37
CA PRO A 73 8.37 29.41 -16.50
C PRO A 73 7.70 30.64 -17.14
N VAL A 74 6.43 30.92 -16.80
CA VAL A 74 5.65 32.03 -17.37
C VAL A 74 5.68 33.28 -16.50
N CYS A 75 5.50 33.10 -15.19
CA CYS A 75 5.31 34.21 -14.25
C CYS A 75 6.33 34.22 -13.11
N SER A 76 7.34 33.34 -13.16
CA SER A 76 8.40 33.18 -12.15
C SER A 76 7.90 33.03 -10.70
N TYR A 77 6.67 32.57 -10.51
CA TYR A 77 6.11 32.28 -9.19
C TYR A 77 6.60 30.91 -8.72
N GLU A 78 7.18 30.84 -7.53
CA GLU A 78 7.68 29.62 -6.91
C GLU A 78 6.56 28.91 -6.13
N PHE A 79 6.37 27.62 -6.40
CA PHE A 79 5.37 26.82 -5.70
C PHE A 79 5.75 25.34 -5.75
N THR A 80 5.11 24.55 -4.88
CA THR A 80 5.31 23.09 -4.85
C THR A 80 4.24 22.39 -5.67
N GLY A 81 4.66 21.54 -6.60
CA GLY A 81 3.80 20.67 -7.40
C GLY A 81 4.03 19.19 -7.07
N PHE A 82 3.01 18.36 -7.31
CA PHE A 82 3.18 16.92 -7.29
C PHE A 82 3.74 16.43 -8.63
N ASN A 83 4.73 15.55 -8.58
CA ASN A 83 5.31 14.93 -9.77
C ASN A 83 4.25 14.11 -10.53
N ASN A 84 4.30 14.13 -11.87
CA ASN A 84 3.37 13.44 -12.78
C ASN A 84 1.88 13.85 -12.68
N VAL A 85 1.56 14.97 -12.05
CA VAL A 85 0.19 15.49 -12.00
C VAL A 85 0.09 16.76 -12.85
N LYS A 86 -1.01 16.90 -13.60
CA LYS A 86 -1.35 18.13 -14.32
C LYS A 86 -2.02 19.10 -13.35
N PHE A 87 -1.50 20.31 -13.23
CA PHE A 87 -2.06 21.34 -12.37
C PHE A 87 -2.01 22.71 -13.07
N ARG A 88 -2.71 23.69 -12.51
CA ARG A 88 -2.67 25.07 -13.00
C ARG A 88 -1.88 25.92 -12.04
N CYS A 89 -1.06 26.82 -12.56
CA CYS A 89 -0.32 27.76 -11.73
C CYS A 89 -1.31 28.63 -10.92
N PRO A 90 -1.14 28.79 -9.60
CA PRO A 90 -2.03 29.60 -8.77
C PRO A 90 -1.95 31.10 -9.06
N ASN A 91 -0.88 31.57 -9.71
CA ASN A 91 -0.67 32.99 -10.02
C ASN A 91 -1.17 33.37 -11.43
N CYS A 92 -0.79 32.61 -12.46
CA CYS A 92 -1.12 32.93 -13.86
C CYS A 92 -2.20 32.04 -14.50
N GLY A 93 -2.60 30.94 -13.84
CA GLY A 93 -3.61 30.01 -14.37
C GLY A 93 -3.14 29.09 -15.49
N GLU A 94 -1.85 29.14 -15.88
CA GLU A 94 -1.29 28.31 -16.96
C GLU A 94 -1.32 26.81 -16.60
N PRO A 95 -1.75 25.93 -17.54
CA PRO A 95 -1.66 24.48 -17.36
C PRO A 95 -0.20 24.00 -17.45
N LEU A 96 0.29 23.42 -16.35
CA LEU A 96 1.64 22.92 -16.22
C LEU A 96 1.63 21.43 -15.83
N GLN A 97 2.73 20.75 -16.16
CA GLN A 97 3.00 19.38 -15.75
C GLN A 97 4.43 19.30 -15.21
N VAL A 98 4.62 18.57 -14.11
CA VAL A 98 5.96 18.27 -13.61
C VAL A 98 6.52 17.10 -14.41
N GLU A 99 7.63 17.33 -15.10
CA GLU A 99 8.46 16.27 -15.69
C GLU A 99 9.88 16.38 -15.15
N LYS A 100 10.48 15.24 -14.78
CA LYS A 100 11.89 15.16 -14.32
C LYS A 100 12.27 16.11 -13.18
N GLY A 101 11.31 16.57 -12.37
CA GLY A 101 11.57 17.49 -11.27
C GLY A 101 11.53 18.96 -11.66
N HIS A 102 11.02 19.30 -12.85
CA HIS A 102 10.83 20.69 -13.29
C HIS A 102 9.43 20.93 -13.84
N PHE A 103 8.99 22.19 -13.80
CA PHE A 103 7.71 22.62 -14.36
C PHE A 103 7.81 22.85 -15.88
N HIS A 104 7.13 22.00 -16.63
CA HIS A 104 6.99 22.14 -18.08
C HIS A 104 5.56 22.58 -18.43
N ARG A 105 5.43 23.38 -19.50
CA ARG A 105 4.12 23.70 -20.07
C ARG A 105 3.51 22.45 -20.70
N LEU A 106 2.20 22.30 -20.57
CA LEU A 106 1.43 21.35 -21.35
C LEU A 106 1.28 21.89 -22.78
N THR A 107 2.35 21.81 -23.58
CA THR A 107 2.25 22.08 -25.02
C THR A 107 1.44 20.95 -25.67
N PRO A 108 0.40 21.25 -26.45
CA PRO A 108 -0.16 20.28 -27.37
C PRO A 108 0.95 19.83 -28.33
N GLU A 109 1.12 18.52 -28.50
CA GLU A 109 1.95 17.87 -29.51
C GLU A 109 1.56 18.40 -30.91
N GLY A 110 2.18 19.50 -31.36
CA GLY A 110 1.81 20.11 -32.64
C GLY A 110 2.31 21.53 -32.91
N THR A 111 2.81 22.27 -31.92
CA THR A 111 3.47 23.56 -32.21
C THR A 111 4.95 23.30 -32.48
N ILE A 112 5.27 23.09 -33.75
CA ILE A 112 6.64 23.07 -34.26
C ILE A 112 7.22 24.47 -34.01
N ASP A 113 8.31 24.54 -33.25
CA ASP A 113 9.17 25.74 -33.20
C ASP A 113 9.65 26.01 -34.63
N VAL A 114 9.01 26.98 -35.29
CA VAL A 114 9.51 27.50 -36.55
C VAL A 114 10.71 28.35 -36.21
N ASP A 115 11.90 27.74 -36.28
CA ASP A 115 13.14 28.48 -36.42
C ASP A 115 13.04 29.27 -37.72
N ALA A 116 12.68 30.55 -37.61
CA ALA A 116 12.63 31.48 -38.71
C ALA A 116 14.06 31.74 -39.17
N VAL A 117 14.57 30.87 -40.04
CA VAL A 117 15.76 31.14 -40.84
C VAL A 117 15.40 32.31 -41.75
N ASP A 118 15.94 33.49 -41.42
CA ASP A 118 15.86 34.68 -42.25
C ASP A 118 16.63 34.41 -43.55
N VAL A 119 15.91 33.98 -44.59
CA VAL A 119 16.48 33.81 -45.93
C VAL A 119 16.71 35.20 -46.50
N SER A 120 17.92 35.72 -46.30
CA SER A 120 18.43 36.89 -47.00
C SER A 120 18.43 36.60 -48.51
N ALA A 121 17.38 37.03 -49.21
CA ALA A 121 17.33 37.01 -50.65
C ALA A 121 18.39 38.00 -51.18
N GLN A 122 19.53 37.47 -51.65
CA GLN A 122 20.41 38.24 -52.53
C GLN A 122 19.65 38.49 -53.83
N GLN A 123 19.09 39.69 -53.97
CA GLN A 123 18.69 40.23 -55.27
C GLN A 123 19.95 40.34 -56.12
N GLN A 124 20.11 39.40 -57.05
CA GLN A 124 21.11 39.47 -58.09
C GLN A 124 20.53 40.35 -59.20
N GLU A 125 20.90 41.63 -59.17
CA GLU A 125 20.61 42.64 -60.19
C GLU A 125 21.47 42.37 -61.45
N ASP A 126 20.94 42.84 -62.59
CA ASP A 126 21.22 42.48 -63.98
C ASP A 126 22.68 42.56 -64.49
#